data_AF-F7M090-F1
#
_entry.id   AF-F7M090-F1
#
_cell.length_a   1.000
_cell.length_b   1.000
_cell.length_c   1.000
_cell.angle_alpha   90.00
_cell.angle_beta   90.00
_cell.angle_gamma   90.00
#
_symmetry.space_group_name_H-M   'P 1'
#
loop_
_entity.id
_entity.type
_entity.pdbx_description
1 polymer ?
#
loop_
_entity_poly.entity_id
_entity_poly.type
_entity_poly.pdbx_seq_one_letter_code
_entity_poly.pdbx_strand_id
1 'polypeptide(L)'
;MKEEEPKSAVLGESLKLSAGLRHAISLNDSFRFSRELFGGNTDLMNRVIEQISVMSSYKTAVAFLSSKVELNEEKEAVNDFLELLKKYFNQSV
;
A
#
# COMPACT_ATOMS: atom_id res chain seq x y z
N MET A 1 29.51 21.07 26.99
CA MET A 1 28.16 20.55 26.69
C MET A 1 27.74 21.17 25.37
N LYS A 2 27.59 20.36 24.32
CA LYS A 2 26.96 20.76 23.06
C LYS A 2 26.05 19.60 22.69
N GLU A 3 24.75 19.86 22.76
CA GLU A 3 23.69 19.00 22.26
C GLU A 3 23.91 18.77 20.77
N GLU A 4 24.05 17.52 20.34
CA GLU A 4 23.87 17.13 18.95
C GLU A 4 22.46 16.55 18.81
N GLU A 5 21.61 17.31 18.14
CA GLU A 5 20.29 16.91 17.66
C GLU A 5 20.37 15.61 16.84
N PRO A 6 19.38 14.71 16.94
CA PRO A 6 19.32 13.57 16.03
C PRO A 6 18.99 14.09 14.63
N LYS A 7 20.01 14.02 13.77
CA LYS A 7 19.94 14.32 12.34
C LYS A 7 18.80 13.53 11.71
N SER A 8 17.76 14.25 11.28
CA SER A 8 16.67 13.80 10.41
C SER A 8 17.24 13.12 9.16
N ALA A 9 17.46 11.82 9.27
CA ALA A 9 18.00 11.01 8.21
C ALA A 9 16.82 10.52 7.35
N VAL A 10 16.77 11.08 6.13
CA VAL A 10 16.37 10.39 4.90
C VAL A 10 14.86 10.22 4.63
N LEU A 11 14.16 11.33 4.36
CA LEU A 11 12.85 11.31 3.68
C LEU A 11 12.97 11.13 2.15
N GLY A 12 14.19 11.23 1.58
CA GLY A 12 14.43 11.22 0.13
C GLY A 12 14.66 9.85 -0.50
N GLU A 13 15.15 8.85 0.24
CA GLU A 13 15.47 7.52 -0.30
C GLU A 13 14.30 6.53 -0.18
N SER A 14 13.40 6.73 0.79
CA SER A 14 12.18 5.92 0.97
C SER A 14 11.20 6.06 -0.19
N LEU A 15 11.15 7.22 -0.85
CA LEU A 15 10.30 7.46 -2.03
C LEU A 15 10.70 6.61 -3.24
N LYS A 16 11.96 6.18 -3.34
CA LYS A 16 12.47 5.40 -4.49
C LYS A 16 12.14 3.91 -4.39
N LEU A 17 11.94 3.39 -3.18
CA LEU A 17 11.43 2.02 -2.93
C LEU A 17 9.90 1.93 -2.99
N SER A 18 9.21 3.03 -2.66
CA SER A 18 7.73 3.16 -2.74
C SER A 18 7.18 3.16 -4.19
N ALA A 19 8.06 3.04 -5.19
CA ALA A 19 7.72 3.16 -6.60
C ALA A 19 7.07 1.91 -7.23
N GLY A 20 6.95 0.79 -6.52
CA GLY A 20 6.37 -0.44 -7.07
C GLY A 20 4.85 -0.38 -7.17
N LEU A 21 4.19 -0.68 -6.04
CA LEU A 21 2.74 -0.82 -6.01
C LEU A 21 2.00 0.53 -6.11
N ARG A 22 2.56 1.59 -5.52
CA ARG A 22 1.92 2.92 -5.52
C ARG A 22 1.81 3.52 -6.92
N HIS A 23 2.74 3.23 -7.83
CA HIS A 23 2.65 3.66 -9.23
C HIS A 23 1.64 2.86 -10.05
N ALA A 24 1.30 1.64 -9.64
CA ALA A 24 0.27 0.85 -10.30
C ALA A 24 -1.15 1.36 -9.98
N ILE A 25 -1.31 2.18 -8.93
CA ILE A 25 -2.59 2.71 -8.48
C ILE A 25 -2.80 4.11 -9.09
N SER A 26 -3.86 4.27 -9.87
CA SER A 26 -4.26 5.58 -10.41
C SER A 26 -4.75 6.51 -9.30
N LEU A 27 -4.70 7.83 -9.51
CA LEU A 27 -5.21 8.81 -8.53
C LEU A 27 -6.69 8.58 -8.19
N ASN A 28 -7.50 8.19 -9.18
CA ASN A 28 -8.92 7.89 -8.98
C ASN A 28 -9.11 6.67 -8.07
N ASP A 29 -8.35 5.61 -8.34
CA ASP A 29 -8.38 4.37 -7.57
C ASP A 29 -7.85 4.59 -6.15
N SER A 30 -6.78 5.37 -6.00
CA SER A 30 -6.23 5.78 -4.70
C SER A 30 -7.30 6.46 -3.83
N PHE A 31 -8.09 7.37 -4.41
CA PHE A 31 -9.17 8.02 -3.69
C PHE A 31 -10.31 7.04 -3.36
N ARG A 32 -10.71 6.19 -4.32
CA ARG A 32 -11.76 5.18 -4.13
C ARG A 32 -11.38 4.16 -3.06
N PHE A 33 -10.17 3.61 -3.13
CA PHE A 33 -9.67 2.61 -2.19
C PHE A 33 -9.53 3.19 -0.79
N SER A 34 -8.95 4.39 -0.66
CA SER A 34 -8.85 5.03 0.65
C SER A 34 -10.22 5.20 1.30
N ARG A 35 -11.24 5.63 0.54
CA ARG A 35 -12.61 5.80 1.03
C ARG A 35 -13.31 4.47 1.36
N GLU A 36 -13.27 3.50 0.46
CA GLU A 36 -14.06 2.26 0.58
C GLU A 36 -13.40 1.17 1.41
N LEU A 37 -12.08 0.98 1.29
CA LEU A 37 -11.33 -0.05 2.01
C LEU A 37 -10.75 0.47 3.33
N PHE A 38 -10.33 1.73 3.35
CA PHE A 38 -9.61 2.32 4.48
C PHE A 38 -10.44 3.36 5.25
N GLY A 39 -11.74 3.47 4.97
CA GLY A 39 -12.65 4.38 5.69
C GLY A 39 -12.30 5.87 5.53
N GLY A 40 -11.64 6.25 4.45
CA GLY A 40 -11.09 7.58 4.20
C GLY A 40 -9.69 7.81 4.79
N ASN A 41 -9.08 6.79 5.40
CA ASN A 41 -7.76 6.91 6.02
C ASN A 41 -6.63 6.65 5.01
N THR A 42 -6.24 7.72 4.30
CA THR A 42 -5.16 7.68 3.30
C THR A 42 -3.80 7.33 3.91
N ASP A 43 -3.51 7.74 5.14
CA ASP A 43 -2.28 7.39 5.85
C ASP A 43 -2.18 5.88 6.08
N LEU A 44 -3.28 5.25 6.51
CA LEU A 44 -3.35 3.80 6.68
C LEU A 44 -3.13 3.09 5.35
N MET A 45 -3.81 3.56 4.29
CA MET A 45 -3.65 3.02 2.95
C MET A 45 -2.19 3.08 2.47
N ASN A 46 -1.54 4.24 2.59
CA ASN A 46 -0.15 4.41 2.18
C ASN A 46 0.77 3.42 2.92
N ARG A 47 0.64 3.29 4.24
CA ARG A 47 1.42 2.32 5.02
C ARG A 47 1.17 0.89 4.57
N VAL A 48 -0.08 0.51 4.30
CA VAL A 48 -0.42 -0.83 3.82
C VAL A 48 0.20 -1.09 2.44
N ILE A 49 0.11 -0.13 1.52
CA ILE A 49 0.73 -0.21 0.19
C ILE A 49 2.24 -0.39 0.31
N GLU A 50 2.91 0.38 1.16
CA GLU A 50 4.36 0.28 1.38
C GLU A 50 4.76 -1.10 1.93
N GLN A 51 4.01 -1.60 2.92
CA GLN A 51 4.24 -2.94 3.47
C GLN A 51 4.02 -4.02 2.40
N ILE A 52 2.96 -3.94 1.60
CA ILE A 52 2.70 -4.92 0.53
C ILE A 52 3.79 -4.86 -0.55
N SER A 53 4.30 -3.68 -0.88
CA SER A 53 5.32 -3.52 -1.93
C SER A 53 6.65 -4.19 -1.62
N VAL A 54 6.91 -4.55 -0.36
CA VAL A 54 8.12 -5.30 0.07
C VAL A 54 7.84 -6.78 0.32
N MET A 55 6.60 -7.25 0.11
CA MET A 55 6.25 -8.66 0.28
C MET A 55 6.64 -9.49 -0.93
N SER A 56 6.84 -10.79 -0.71
CA SER A 56 7.33 -11.71 -1.75
C SER A 56 6.24 -12.33 -2.62
N SER A 57 4.96 -12.19 -2.26
CA SER A 57 3.86 -12.89 -2.95
C SER A 57 2.49 -12.29 -2.67
N TYR A 58 1.60 -12.42 -3.66
CA TYR A 58 0.18 -12.05 -3.57
C TYR A 58 -0.52 -12.67 -2.34
N LYS A 59 -0.30 -13.96 -2.08
CA LYS A 59 -0.93 -14.66 -0.95
C LYS A 59 -0.61 -14.01 0.40
N THR A 60 0.65 -13.62 0.60
CA THR A 60 1.10 -12.92 1.82
C THR A 60 0.48 -11.52 1.92
N ALA A 61 0.42 -10.81 0.79
CA ALA A 61 -0.21 -9.48 0.73
C ALA A 61 -1.69 -9.51 1.09
N VAL A 62 -2.46 -10.45 0.56
CA VAL A 62 -3.90 -10.59 0.86
C VAL A 62 -4.12 -11.00 2.31
N ALA A 63 -3.32 -11.92 2.85
CA ALA A 63 -3.41 -12.30 4.26
C ALA A 63 -3.14 -11.11 5.19
N PHE A 64 -2.13 -10.29 4.87
CA PHE A 64 -1.85 -9.06 5.61
C PHE A 64 -2.98 -8.03 5.48
N LEU A 65 -3.48 -7.80 4.25
CA LEU A 65 -4.56 -6.86 4.00
C LEU A 65 -5.83 -7.24 4.78
N SER A 66 -6.20 -8.51 4.78
CA SER A 66 -7.33 -9.06 5.55
C SER A 66 -7.20 -8.85 7.06
N SER A 67 -5.97 -8.70 7.57
CA SER A 67 -5.72 -8.39 8.99
C SER A 67 -5.83 -6.89 9.31
N LYS A 68 -5.89 -6.01 8.29
CA LYS A 68 -5.94 -4.55 8.46
C LYS A 68 -7.30 -3.96 8.10
N VAL A 69 -7.95 -4.52 7.09
CA VAL A 69 -9.24 -4.05 6.58
C VAL A 69 -10.18 -5.24 6.37
N GLU A 70 -11.47 -4.97 6.44
CA GLU A 70 -12.49 -5.97 6.13
C GLU A 70 -12.57 -6.13 4.60
N LEU A 71 -12.16 -7.29 4.11
CA LEU A 71 -12.30 -7.65 2.70
C LEU A 71 -13.72 -8.13 2.44
N ASN A 72 -14.59 -7.20 2.14
CA ASN A 72 -15.91 -7.53 1.63
C ASN A 72 -15.85 -7.69 0.10
N GLU A 73 -15.80 -8.94 -0.37
CA GLU A 73 -15.72 -9.29 -1.80
C GLU A 73 -16.96 -8.86 -2.60
N GLU A 74 -18.07 -8.50 -1.95
CA GLU A 74 -19.24 -7.91 -2.60
C GLU A 74 -18.99 -6.46 -3.02
N LYS A 75 -17.98 -5.79 -2.43
CA LYS A 75 -17.59 -4.43 -2.82
C LYS A 75 -16.66 -4.48 -4.01
N GLU A 76 -17.07 -3.82 -5.08
CA GLU A 76 -16.27 -3.67 -6.29
C GLU A 76 -14.86 -3.11 -6.01
N ALA A 77 -14.74 -2.14 -5.10
CA ALA A 77 -13.43 -1.58 -4.74
C ALA A 77 -12.48 -2.62 -4.10
N VAL A 78 -13.00 -3.58 -3.34
CA VAL A 78 -12.20 -4.67 -2.77
C VAL A 78 -11.72 -5.60 -3.88
N ASN A 79 -12.62 -5.98 -4.79
CA ASN A 79 -12.25 -6.81 -5.94
C ASN A 79 -11.20 -6.12 -6.83
N ASP A 80 -11.41 -4.85 -7.19
CA ASP A 80 -10.45 -4.04 -7.95
C ASP A 80 -9.07 -3.98 -7.27
N PHE A 81 -9.03 -3.76 -5.95
CA PHE A 81 -7.78 -3.72 -5.20
C PHE A 81 -7.05 -5.07 -5.22
N LEU A 82 -7.78 -6.17 -5.03
CA LEU A 82 -7.23 -7.52 -5.09
C LEU A 82 -6.73 -7.87 -6.50
N GLU A 83 -7.45 -7.48 -7.55
CA GLU A 83 -7.00 -7.64 -8.94
C GLU A 83 -5.74 -6.84 -9.23
N LEU A 84 -5.63 -5.61 -8.72
CA LEU A 84 -4.44 -4.79 -8.84
C LEU A 84 -3.23 -5.45 -8.15
N LEU A 85 -3.41 -5.96 -6.94
CA LEU A 85 -2.38 -6.73 -6.24
C LEU A 85 -1.97 -7.97 -7.04
N LYS A 86 -2.94 -8.72 -7.55
CA LYS A 86 -2.69 -9.92 -8.37
C LYS A 86 -1.88 -9.58 -9.61
N LYS A 87 -2.22 -8.50 -10.32
CA LYS A 87 -1.47 -8.00 -11.47
C LYS A 87 -0.05 -7.58 -11.08
N TYR A 88 0.12 -6.83 -10.00
CA TYR A 88 1.43 -6.39 -9.52
C TYR A 88 2.38 -7.58 -9.25
N PHE A 89 1.93 -8.59 -8.52
CA PHE A 89 2.74 -9.77 -8.22
C PHE A 89 2.95 -10.69 -9.42
N ASN A 90 2.03 -10.71 -10.40
CA ASN A 90 2.16 -11.52 -11.61
C ASN A 90 3.01 -10.83 -12.71
N GLN A 91 3.18 -9.52 -12.64
CA GLN A 91 4.08 -8.73 -13.51
C GLN A 91 5.53 -8.70 -13.00
N SER A 92 5.77 -9.08 -11.75
CA SER A 92 7.11 -9.14 -11.13
C SER A 92 7.84 -10.48 -11.36
N VAL A 93 7.52 -11.18 -12.46
CA VAL A 93 8.13 -12.46 -12.88
C VAL A 93 8.92 -12.26 -14.16
#